data_AF-G6AE46-F1
#
_entry.id   AF-G6AE46-F1
#
_cell.length_a   1.000
_cell.length_b   1.000
_cell.length_c   1.000
_cell.angle_alpha   90.00
_cell.angle_beta   90.00
_cell.angle_gamma   90.00
#
_symmetry.space_group_name_H-M   'P 1'
#
loop_
_entity.id
_entity.type
_entity.pdbx_description
1 polymer ?
#
loop_
_entity_poly.entity_id
_entity_poly.type
_entity_poly.pdbx_seq_one_letter_code
_entity_poly.pdbx_strand_id
1 'polypeptide(L)'
;MLIVCLLIGLTPIPNMLLAGAGDTTGKTAGYTDQDQGFRIEYVLEVMFFIFIIFKNYKYISDDKKTLTFLNMCYVLCAILFVFMRFGQGGRFAWPFFIGVFYILSNLICPKRVSYVHRGFVVCVFFGLFVRINIAWAPMQAPYKTFLTNGVPAGNGVLYKKFEYDDNYTINKLYRPAFTILK
;
A
#
# COMPACT_ATOMS: atom_id res chain seq x y z
N MET A 1 -13.65 -15.50 11.81
CA MET A 1 -12.86 -14.26 12.00
C MET A 1 -13.03 -13.28 10.84
N LEU A 2 -12.69 -13.66 9.59
CA LEU A 2 -12.75 -12.73 8.43
C LEU A 2 -14.16 -12.18 8.12
N ILE A 3 -15.22 -12.96 8.33
CA ILE A 3 -16.62 -12.51 8.18
C ILE A 3 -16.95 -11.42 9.21
N VAL A 4 -16.44 -11.53 10.44
CA VAL A 4 -16.61 -10.51 11.49
C VAL A 4 -15.86 -9.24 11.12
N CYS A 5 -14.64 -9.35 10.57
CA CYS A 5 -13.88 -8.22 10.06
C CYS A 5 -14.59 -7.52 8.88
N LEU A 6 -15.26 -8.28 8.00
CA LEU A 6 -16.09 -7.72 6.93
C LEU A 6 -17.26 -6.92 7.50
N LEU A 7 -17.99 -7.48 8.48
CA LEU A 7 -19.09 -6.78 9.13
C LEU A 7 -18.61 -5.50 9.83
N ILE A 8 -17.48 -5.55 10.53
CA ILE A 8 -16.86 -4.35 11.15
C ILE A 8 -16.46 -3.33 10.10
N GLY A 9 -15.86 -3.74 8.98
CA GLY A 9 -15.48 -2.83 7.88
C GLY A 9 -16.67 -2.16 7.18
N LEU A 10 -17.83 -2.81 7.17
CA LEU A 10 -19.09 -2.23 6.66
C LEU A 10 -19.69 -1.19 7.61
N THR A 11 -19.30 -1.19 8.89
CA THR A 11 -19.72 -0.17 9.86
C THR A 11 -18.79 1.05 9.82
N PRO A 12 -19.25 2.24 10.26
CA PRO A 12 -18.40 3.42 10.41
C PRO A 12 -17.47 3.38 11.64
N ILE A 13 -17.48 2.28 12.42
CA ILE A 13 -16.69 2.13 13.66
C ILE A 13 -15.19 2.37 13.43
N PRO A 14 -14.54 1.83 12.38
CA PRO A 14 -13.12 2.08 12.13
C PRO A 14 -12.83 3.57 11.89
N ASN A 15 -13.73 4.28 11.22
CA ASN A 15 -13.57 5.72 10.94
C ASN A 15 -13.68 6.54 12.24
N MET A 16 -14.59 6.16 13.16
CA MET A 16 -14.73 6.84 14.45
C MET A 16 -13.52 6.66 15.36
N LEU A 17 -12.95 5.44 15.41
CA LEU A 17 -11.74 5.15 16.18
C LEU A 17 -10.53 5.96 15.69
N LEU A 18 -10.40 6.12 14.38
CA LEU A 18 -9.31 6.88 13.77
C LEU A 18 -9.50 8.39 13.94
N ALA A 19 -10.73 8.89 13.86
CA ALA A 19 -11.04 10.29 14.15
C ALA A 19 -10.64 10.65 15.60
N GLY A 20 -11.02 9.80 16.57
CA GLY A 20 -10.63 9.98 17.97
C GLY A 20 -9.12 9.93 18.21
N ALA A 21 -8.38 9.08 17.48
CA ALA A 21 -6.91 9.03 17.56
C ALA A 21 -6.23 10.25 16.88
N GLY A 22 -6.85 10.78 15.82
CA GLY A 22 -6.37 11.96 15.09
C GLY A 22 -6.43 13.25 15.91
N ASP A 23 -7.48 13.42 16.72
CA ASP A 23 -7.67 14.60 17.58
C ASP A 23 -6.60 14.71 18.68
N THR A 24 -6.12 13.58 19.21
CA THR A 24 -4.98 13.55 20.15
C THR A 24 -3.65 13.98 19.54
N THR A 25 -3.52 13.96 18.20
CA THR A 25 -2.24 14.21 17.50
C THR A 25 -2.21 15.56 16.78
N GLY A 26 -3.30 16.35 16.81
CA GLY A 26 -3.37 17.71 16.25
C GLY A 26 -3.24 17.79 14.72
N LYS A 27 -3.37 16.67 14.00
CA LYS A 27 -3.23 16.59 12.52
C LYS A 27 -4.57 16.46 11.78
N THR A 28 -5.69 16.69 12.47
CA THR A 28 -7.03 16.30 12.02
C THR A 28 -7.46 16.94 10.68
N ALA A 29 -7.03 18.17 10.39
CA ALA A 29 -7.53 18.94 9.24
C ALA A 29 -7.22 18.33 7.85
N GLY A 30 -6.27 17.40 7.72
CA GLY A 30 -5.93 16.79 6.42
C GLY A 30 -6.47 15.38 6.18
N TYR A 31 -6.93 14.69 7.23
CA TYR A 31 -7.29 13.26 7.16
C TYR A 31 -8.80 13.02 7.08
N THR A 32 -9.61 13.93 7.64
CA THR A 32 -11.08 13.86 7.59
C THR A 32 -11.65 14.28 6.24
N ASP A 33 -10.99 15.18 5.51
CA ASP A 33 -11.43 15.64 4.17
C ASP A 33 -11.11 14.64 3.04
N GLN A 34 -10.37 13.58 3.35
CA GLN A 34 -10.19 12.44 2.45
C GLN A 34 -11.25 11.37 2.73
N ASP A 35 -12.53 11.73 2.64
CA ASP A 35 -13.65 10.79 2.47
C ASP A 35 -13.53 10.12 1.09
N GLN A 36 -12.48 9.30 0.94
CA GLN A 36 -12.36 8.39 -0.17
C GLN A 36 -13.33 7.25 0.11
N GLY A 37 -14.47 7.30 -0.59
CA GLY A 37 -15.54 6.32 -0.52
C GLY A 37 -15.06 4.87 -0.67
N PHE A 38 -16.02 3.95 -0.49
CA PHE A 38 -15.83 2.50 -0.47
C PHE A 38 -14.78 1.98 -1.48
N ARG A 39 -13.69 1.39 -0.97
CA ARG A 39 -12.62 0.78 -1.77
C ARG A 39 -12.95 -0.66 -2.12
N ILE A 40 -13.67 -0.84 -3.23
CA ILE A 40 -13.97 -2.18 -3.78
C ILE A 40 -12.71 -3.01 -4.05
N GLU A 41 -11.59 -2.35 -4.34
CA GLU A 41 -10.29 -2.97 -4.61
C GLU A 41 -9.81 -3.83 -3.45
N TYR A 42 -9.98 -3.38 -2.21
CA TYR A 42 -9.57 -4.15 -1.02
C TYR A 42 -10.40 -5.42 -0.87
N VAL A 43 -11.70 -5.38 -1.22
CA VAL A 43 -12.55 -6.58 -1.20
C VAL A 43 -12.07 -7.59 -2.23
N LEU A 44 -11.78 -7.12 -3.45
CA LEU A 44 -11.28 -7.98 -4.53
C LEU A 44 -9.93 -8.62 -4.16
N GLU A 45 -9.01 -7.86 -3.56
CA GLU A 45 -7.72 -8.36 -3.08
C GLU A 45 -7.89 -9.45 -2.02
N VAL A 46 -8.75 -9.24 -1.02
CA VAL A 46 -8.99 -10.24 0.01
C VAL A 46 -9.62 -11.51 -0.56
N MET A 47 -10.61 -11.37 -1.45
CA MET A 47 -11.22 -12.51 -2.13
C MET A 47 -10.18 -13.30 -2.94
N PHE A 48 -9.26 -12.61 -3.62
CA PHE A 48 -8.17 -13.23 -4.38
C PHE A 48 -7.19 -14.00 -3.48
N PHE A 49 -6.73 -13.40 -2.37
CA PHE A 49 -5.81 -14.07 -1.45
C PHE A 49 -6.44 -15.28 -0.77
N ILE A 50 -7.69 -15.14 -0.28
CA ILE A 50 -8.45 -16.25 0.30
C ILE A 50 -8.59 -17.37 -0.72
N PHE A 51 -8.99 -17.06 -1.96
CA PHE A 51 -9.14 -18.06 -3.01
C PHE A 51 -7.85 -18.85 -3.26
N ILE A 52 -6.69 -18.17 -3.36
CA ILE A 52 -5.40 -18.83 -3.57
C ILE A 52 -5.01 -19.70 -2.37
N ILE A 53 -5.18 -19.20 -1.14
CA ILE A 53 -4.83 -19.91 0.09
C ILE A 53 -5.69 -21.16 0.24
N PHE A 54 -7.01 -21.05 0.10
CA PHE A 54 -7.93 -22.19 0.24
C PHE A 54 -7.72 -23.24 -0.86
N LYS A 55 -7.54 -22.80 -2.12
CA LYS A 55 -7.29 -23.72 -3.23
C LYS A 55 -6.02 -24.56 -3.06
N ASN A 56 -5.01 -24.00 -2.40
CA ASN A 56 -3.72 -24.66 -2.20
C ASN A 56 -3.46 -25.07 -0.75
N TYR A 57 -4.48 -25.08 0.12
CA TYR A 57 -4.33 -25.31 1.56
C TYR A 57 -3.66 -26.65 1.88
N LYS A 58 -4.00 -27.71 1.11
CA LYS A 58 -3.40 -29.06 1.23
C LYS A 58 -1.87 -29.07 1.08
N TYR A 59 -1.29 -28.06 0.45
CA TYR A 59 0.12 -28.00 0.12
C TYR A 59 0.94 -27.14 1.10
N ILE A 60 0.27 -26.49 2.05
CA ILE A 60 0.89 -25.66 3.08
C ILE A 60 1.46 -26.59 4.15
N SER A 61 2.75 -26.46 4.43
CA SER A 61 3.42 -27.25 5.47
C SER A 61 3.01 -26.77 6.86
N ASP A 62 2.81 -27.69 7.80
CA ASP A 62 2.47 -27.39 9.20
C ASP A 62 3.70 -26.99 10.05
N ASP A 63 4.66 -26.30 9.41
CA ASP A 63 5.85 -25.77 10.09
C ASP A 63 5.51 -24.46 10.79
N LYS A 64 6.11 -24.23 11.97
CA LYS A 64 5.85 -23.02 12.79
C LYS A 64 6.13 -21.73 12.02
N LYS A 65 7.14 -21.72 11.14
CA LYS A 65 7.45 -20.55 10.30
C LYS A 65 6.36 -20.31 9.26
N THR A 66 5.99 -21.34 8.51
CA THR A 66 4.93 -21.26 7.49
C THR A 66 3.58 -20.86 8.08
N LEU A 67 3.23 -21.39 9.25
CA LEU A 67 1.99 -21.04 9.95
C LEU A 67 1.99 -19.56 10.40
N THR A 68 3.14 -19.04 10.84
CA THR A 68 3.28 -17.62 11.20
C THR A 68 3.02 -16.71 10.00
N PHE A 69 3.62 -17.03 8.84
CA PHE A 69 3.39 -16.27 7.61
C PHE A 69 1.95 -16.42 7.08
N LEU A 70 1.32 -17.58 7.26
CA LEU A 70 -0.09 -17.78 6.94
C LEU A 70 -0.99 -16.90 7.81
N ASN A 71 -0.71 -16.83 9.11
CA ASN A 71 -1.42 -15.94 10.03
C ASN A 71 -1.22 -14.47 9.66
N MET A 72 -0.02 -14.07 9.24
CA MET A 72 0.22 -12.71 8.71
C MET A 72 -0.64 -12.42 7.47
N CYS A 73 -0.84 -13.38 6.57
CA CYS A 73 -1.77 -13.22 5.44
C CYS A 73 -3.22 -13.04 5.89
N TYR A 74 -3.68 -13.78 6.91
CA TYR A 74 -5.02 -13.60 7.44
C TYR A 74 -5.21 -12.27 8.16
N VAL A 75 -4.18 -11.79 8.86
CA VAL A 75 -4.18 -10.44 9.46
C VAL A 75 -4.20 -9.37 8.38
N LEU A 76 -3.43 -9.51 7.30
CA LEU A 76 -3.52 -8.62 6.14
C LEU A 76 -4.96 -8.56 5.61
N CYS A 77 -5.60 -9.72 5.42
CA CYS A 77 -6.98 -9.79 4.95
C CYS A 77 -7.97 -9.13 5.92
N ALA A 78 -7.76 -9.30 7.22
CA ALA A 78 -8.56 -8.66 8.25
C ALA A 78 -8.42 -7.13 8.22
N ILE A 79 -7.19 -6.62 8.09
CA ILE A 79 -6.91 -5.18 7.96
C ILE A 79 -7.58 -4.62 6.71
N LEU A 80 -7.41 -5.26 5.54
CA LEU A 80 -8.03 -4.80 4.29
C LEU A 80 -9.57 -4.71 4.38
N PHE A 81 -10.21 -5.68 5.05
CA PHE A 81 -11.65 -5.61 5.30
C PHE A 81 -12.03 -4.50 6.28
N VAL A 82 -11.34 -4.38 7.42
CA VAL A 82 -11.65 -3.35 8.42
C VAL A 82 -11.46 -1.93 7.86
N PHE A 83 -10.43 -1.72 7.03
CA PHE A 83 -10.10 -0.40 6.46
C PHE A 83 -10.67 -0.17 5.06
N MET A 84 -11.70 -0.92 4.65
CA MET A 84 -12.32 -0.77 3.31
C MET A 84 -12.97 0.59 3.04
N ARG A 85 -13.30 1.34 4.09
CA ARG A 85 -13.86 2.70 4.02
C ARG A 85 -12.83 3.80 4.24
N PHE A 86 -11.55 3.46 4.45
CA PHE A 86 -10.51 4.42 4.77
C PHE A 86 -9.39 4.43 3.74
N GLY A 87 -9.14 5.58 3.12
CA GLY A 87 -8.18 5.73 2.01
C GLY A 87 -6.72 5.43 2.37
N GLN A 88 -6.34 5.47 3.65
CA GLN A 88 -4.96 5.21 4.10
C GLN A 88 -4.74 3.80 4.67
N GLY A 89 -5.71 2.89 4.54
CA GLY A 89 -5.62 1.50 5.04
C GLY A 89 -4.40 0.73 4.51
N GLY A 90 -3.97 1.05 3.28
CA GLY A 90 -2.77 0.45 2.68
C GLY A 90 -1.47 0.65 3.47
N ARG A 91 -1.34 1.74 4.24
CA ARG A 91 -0.15 2.00 5.07
C ARG A 91 -0.05 1.03 6.25
N PHE A 92 -1.19 0.70 6.86
CA PHE A 92 -1.27 -0.28 7.94
C PHE A 92 -1.12 -1.71 7.43
N ALA A 93 -1.57 -1.97 6.21
CA ALA A 93 -1.47 -3.27 5.55
C ALA A 93 -0.03 -3.60 5.11
N TRP A 94 0.80 -2.59 4.80
CA TRP A 94 2.12 -2.77 4.18
C TRP A 94 3.02 -3.80 4.87
N PRO A 95 3.22 -3.77 6.20
CA PRO A 95 4.12 -4.70 6.88
C PRO A 95 3.72 -6.18 6.72
N PHE A 96 2.43 -6.45 6.47
CA PHE A 96 1.89 -7.80 6.38
C PHE A 96 2.03 -8.42 4.98
N PHE A 97 2.41 -7.64 3.95
CA PHE A 97 2.67 -8.19 2.61
C PHE A 97 3.84 -9.18 2.58
N ILE A 98 4.76 -9.13 3.55
CA ILE A 98 5.85 -10.11 3.66
C ILE A 98 5.31 -11.54 3.81
N GLY A 99 4.20 -11.73 4.51
CA GLY A 99 3.52 -13.02 4.62
C GLY A 99 3.00 -13.50 3.28
N VAL A 100 2.42 -12.59 2.49
CA VAL A 100 1.91 -12.91 1.14
C VAL A 100 3.06 -13.33 0.23
N PHE A 101 4.17 -12.58 0.21
CA PHE A 101 5.32 -12.94 -0.63
C PHE A 101 5.87 -14.32 -0.28
N TYR A 102 6.00 -14.62 1.02
CA TYR A 102 6.47 -15.93 1.48
C TYR A 102 5.51 -17.07 1.08
N ILE A 103 4.23 -16.96 1.44
CA ILE A 103 3.23 -18.00 1.19
C ILE A 103 3.05 -18.21 -0.32
N LEU A 104 2.94 -17.13 -1.08
CA LEU A 104 2.73 -17.21 -2.52
C LEU A 104 3.94 -17.84 -3.23
N SER A 105 5.15 -17.49 -2.83
CA SER A 105 6.37 -18.11 -3.38
C SER A 105 6.43 -19.60 -3.08
N ASN A 106 6.10 -19.99 -1.84
CA ASN A 106 6.07 -21.39 -1.42
C ASN A 106 4.95 -22.19 -2.09
N LEU A 107 3.84 -21.55 -2.45
CA LEU A 107 2.73 -22.19 -3.16
C LEU A 107 3.02 -22.35 -4.66
N ILE A 108 3.68 -21.38 -5.31
CA ILE A 108 3.84 -21.33 -6.77
C ILE A 108 5.12 -22.01 -7.25
N CYS A 109 6.22 -21.87 -6.50
CA CYS A 109 7.54 -22.38 -6.90
C CYS A 109 7.68 -23.93 -6.96
N PRO A 110 6.91 -24.75 -6.22
CA PRO A 110 6.99 -26.20 -6.32
C PRO A 110 6.55 -26.75 -7.69
N LYS A 111 7.38 -27.61 -8.32
CA LYS A 111 7.14 -28.21 -9.66
C LYS A 111 5.79 -28.95 -9.82
N ARG A 112 5.13 -29.27 -8.72
CA ARG A 112 3.80 -29.90 -8.65
C ARG A 112 2.65 -29.00 -9.10
N VAL A 113 2.85 -27.68 -9.17
CA VAL A 113 1.81 -26.73 -9.59
C VAL A 113 1.79 -26.60 -11.10
N SER A 114 0.60 -26.70 -11.69
CA SER A 114 0.39 -26.56 -13.14
C SER A 114 0.94 -25.22 -13.66
N TYR A 115 1.62 -25.27 -14.80
CA TYR A 115 2.16 -24.10 -15.50
C TYR A 115 1.07 -23.04 -15.78
N VAL A 116 -0.18 -23.47 -16.00
CA VAL A 116 -1.32 -22.57 -16.20
C VAL A 116 -1.62 -21.75 -14.96
N HIS A 117 -1.60 -22.37 -13.77
CA HIS A 117 -1.87 -21.66 -12.52
C HIS A 117 -0.74 -20.68 -12.19
N ARG A 118 0.51 -21.06 -12.47
CA ARG A 118 1.68 -20.18 -12.31
C ARG A 118 1.60 -18.97 -13.24
N GLY A 119 1.31 -19.20 -14.52
CA GLY A 119 1.15 -18.14 -15.51
C GLY A 119 0.02 -17.18 -15.14
N PHE A 120 -1.12 -17.71 -14.69
CA PHE A 120 -2.24 -16.89 -14.23
C PHE A 120 -1.84 -15.94 -13.10
N VAL A 121 -1.16 -16.45 -12.06
CA VAL A 121 -0.74 -15.60 -10.94
C VAL A 121 0.26 -14.54 -11.41
N VAL A 122 1.27 -14.91 -12.21
CA VAL A 122 2.24 -13.94 -12.75
C VAL A 122 1.55 -12.85 -13.58
N CYS A 123 0.59 -13.22 -14.44
CA CYS A 123 -0.18 -12.25 -15.22
C CYS A 123 -0.97 -11.29 -14.33
N VAL A 124 -1.57 -11.77 -13.22
CA VAL A 124 -2.27 -10.91 -12.26
C VAL A 124 -1.31 -9.91 -11.60
N PHE A 125 -0.16 -10.38 -11.11
CA PHE A 125 0.84 -9.49 -10.49
C PHE A 125 1.42 -8.49 -11.49
N PHE A 126 1.67 -8.92 -12.73
CA PHE A 126 2.10 -8.04 -13.80
C PHE A 126 1.04 -6.98 -14.14
N GLY A 127 -0.25 -7.37 -14.22
CA GLY A 127 -1.35 -6.43 -14.44
C GLY A 127 -1.47 -5.40 -13.30
N LEU A 128 -1.36 -5.84 -12.05
CA LEU A 128 -1.32 -4.95 -10.88
C LEU A 128 -0.12 -3.99 -10.93
N PHE A 129 1.05 -4.49 -11.32
CA PHE A 129 2.25 -3.67 -11.49
C PHE A 129 2.05 -2.59 -12.57
N VAL A 130 1.52 -2.96 -13.75
CA VAL A 130 1.23 -2.00 -14.83
C VAL A 130 0.22 -0.95 -14.37
N ARG A 131 -0.83 -1.36 -13.66
CA ARG A 131 -1.84 -0.45 -13.11
C ARG A 131 -1.22 0.59 -12.19
N ILE A 132 -0.38 0.14 -11.24
CA ILE A 132 0.35 1.03 -10.32
C ILE A 132 1.29 1.94 -11.12
N ASN A 133 2.01 1.39 -12.09
CA ASN A 133 2.95 2.16 -12.91
C ASN A 133 2.26 3.30 -13.66
N ILE A 134 1.10 3.04 -14.28
CA ILE A 134 0.29 4.08 -14.96
C ILE A 134 -0.23 5.12 -13.97
N ALA A 135 -0.76 4.70 -12.82
CA ALA A 135 -1.27 5.63 -11.80
C ALA A 135 -0.16 6.53 -11.22
N TRP A 136 1.07 6.01 -11.15
CA TRP A 136 2.24 6.72 -10.62
C TRP A 136 3.07 7.41 -11.71
N ALA A 137 2.75 7.24 -12.99
CA ALA A 137 3.43 7.88 -14.10
C ALA A 137 3.70 9.39 -13.90
N PRO A 138 2.74 10.22 -13.43
CA PRO A 138 3.02 11.64 -13.19
C PRO A 138 3.98 11.89 -12.02
N MET A 139 4.10 10.96 -11.08
CA MET A 139 5.00 11.05 -9.91
C MET A 139 6.38 10.45 -10.18
N GLN A 140 6.54 9.68 -11.26
CA GLN A 140 7.82 9.08 -11.66
C GLN A 140 8.75 10.07 -12.37
N ALA A 141 8.30 11.31 -12.58
CA ALA A 141 9.10 12.32 -13.23
C ALA A 141 10.21 12.79 -12.25
N PRO A 142 11.50 12.60 -12.58
CA PRO A 142 12.56 12.83 -11.62
C PRO A 142 12.66 14.32 -11.29
N TYR A 143 12.74 14.62 -9.99
CA TYR A 143 13.25 15.92 -9.56
C TYR A 143 14.67 16.08 -10.07
N LYS A 144 15.03 17.30 -10.50
CA LYS A 144 16.42 17.59 -10.83
C LYS A 144 17.30 17.26 -9.61
N THR A 145 18.49 16.74 -9.85
CA THR A 145 19.45 16.43 -8.80
C THR A 145 19.88 17.70 -8.05
N PHE A 146 20.42 17.54 -6.85
CA PHE A 146 20.94 18.64 -6.03
C PHE A 146 22.01 19.50 -6.74
N LEU A 147 22.65 18.95 -7.79
CA LEU A 147 23.69 19.60 -8.58
C LEU A 147 23.15 20.46 -9.74
N THR A 148 21.86 20.35 -10.06
CA THR A 148 21.28 21.04 -11.23
C THR A 148 20.05 21.84 -10.82
N ASN A 149 20.11 23.15 -11.02
CA ASN A 149 18.99 24.06 -10.79
C ASN A 149 17.88 23.89 -11.85
N GLY A 150 16.67 24.28 -11.49
CA GLY A 150 15.48 24.27 -12.32
C GLY A 150 14.41 23.30 -11.85
N VAL A 151 13.25 23.41 -12.50
CA VAL A 151 12.04 22.63 -12.19
C VAL A 151 12.26 21.12 -12.43
N PRO A 152 11.54 20.25 -11.69
CA PRO A 152 11.54 18.81 -11.93
C PRO A 152 11.17 18.48 -13.38
N ALA A 153 11.71 17.37 -13.89
CA ALA A 153 11.32 16.86 -15.20
C ALA A 153 9.83 16.49 -15.19
N GLY A 154 9.16 16.52 -16.35
CA GLY A 154 7.74 16.16 -16.49
C GLY A 154 6.82 17.36 -16.81
N ASN A 155 5.51 17.18 -16.61
CA ASN A 155 4.49 18.17 -16.97
C ASN A 155 4.35 19.35 -15.98
N GLY A 156 5.20 19.41 -14.94
CA GLY A 156 5.22 20.47 -13.93
C GLY A 156 4.00 20.51 -12.99
N VAL A 157 3.05 19.58 -13.09
CA VAL A 157 1.84 19.57 -12.25
C VAL A 157 2.18 19.31 -10.78
N LEU A 158 3.13 18.40 -10.53
CA LEU A 158 3.57 18.07 -9.17
C LEU A 158 4.28 19.27 -8.51
N TYR A 159 5.17 19.93 -9.27
CA TYR A 159 5.85 21.15 -8.85
C TYR A 159 4.84 22.24 -8.48
N LYS A 160 3.90 22.59 -9.37
CA LYS A 160 2.92 23.65 -9.11
C LYS A 160 2.02 23.38 -7.90
N LYS A 161 1.76 22.11 -7.57
CA LYS A 161 0.84 21.72 -6.51
C LYS A 161 1.52 21.53 -5.15
N PHE A 162 2.76 21.06 -5.12
CA PHE A 162 3.44 20.64 -3.90
C PHE A 162 4.77 21.36 -3.64
N GLU A 163 5.28 22.15 -4.57
CA GLU A 163 6.47 22.97 -4.30
C GLU A 163 6.10 24.07 -3.30
N TYR A 164 6.90 24.16 -2.25
CA TYR A 164 6.74 25.12 -1.15
C TYR A 164 7.88 26.13 -1.08
N ASP A 165 8.91 25.97 -1.93
CA ASP A 165 10.12 26.78 -1.90
C ASP A 165 10.66 27.02 -3.32
N ASP A 166 10.14 28.06 -3.97
CA ASP A 166 10.57 28.44 -5.32
C ASP A 166 12.06 28.85 -5.39
N ASN A 167 12.65 29.30 -4.28
CA ASN A 167 14.08 29.65 -4.24
C ASN A 167 14.97 28.41 -4.35
N TYR A 168 14.47 27.25 -3.92
CA TYR A 168 15.17 25.98 -4.06
C TYR A 168 15.34 25.56 -5.53
N THR A 169 14.44 26.01 -6.40
CA THR A 169 14.53 25.80 -7.86
C THR A 169 15.66 26.61 -8.49
N ILE A 170 15.93 27.80 -7.95
CA ILE A 170 16.94 28.73 -8.46
C ILE A 170 18.33 28.35 -7.94
N ASN A 171 18.43 28.02 -6.66
CA ASN A 171 19.68 27.62 -6.03
C ASN A 171 19.41 26.60 -4.92
N LYS A 172 19.79 25.34 -5.13
CA LYS A 172 19.53 24.26 -4.15
C LYS A 172 20.33 24.35 -2.86
N LEU A 173 21.39 25.16 -2.84
CA LEU A 173 22.27 25.35 -1.67
C LEU A 173 22.11 26.75 -1.05
N TYR A 174 21.00 27.44 -1.33
CA TYR A 174 20.78 28.78 -0.81
C TYR A 174 20.56 28.81 0.72
N ARG A 175 20.07 27.70 1.30
CA ARG A 175 19.96 27.53 2.74
C ARG A 175 21.28 26.98 3.29
N PRO A 176 21.83 27.57 4.37
CA PRO A 176 23.05 27.08 4.97
C PRO A 176 22.83 25.66 5.52
N ALA A 177 23.73 24.73 5.18
CA ALA A 177 23.66 23.34 5.66
C ALA A 177 23.78 23.23 7.17
N PHE A 178 24.47 24.19 7.79
CA PHE A 178 24.62 24.30 9.23
C PHE A 178 24.13 25.68 9.66
N THR A 179 23.12 25.71 10.51
CA THR A 179 22.77 26.92 11.27
C THR A 179 23.79 27.05 12.40
N ILE A 180 25.01 27.46 12.06
CA ILE A 180 25.98 27.87 13.07
C ILE A 180 25.43 29.19 13.61
N LEU A 181 24.90 29.11 14.83
CA LEU A 181 24.29 30.19 15.59
C LEU A 181 25.03 31.51 15.38
N LYS A 182 24.24 32.56 15.15
CA LYS A 182 24.70 33.94 15.32
C LYS A 182 24.52 34.34 16.77
#